data_AF-A0A835XZU2-F1
#
_entry.id   AF-A0A835XZU2-F1
#
_cell.length_a   1.000
_cell.length_b   1.000
_cell.length_c   1.000
_cell.angle_alpha   90.00
_cell.angle_beta   90.00
_cell.angle_gamma   90.00
#
_symmetry.space_group_name_H-M   'P 1'
#
loop_
_entity.id
_entity.type
_entity.pdbx_description
1 polymer ?
#
loop_
_entity_poly.entity_id
_entity_poly.type
_entity_poly.pdbx_seq_one_letter_code
_entity_poly.pdbx_strand_id
1 'polypeptide(L)'
;QEDLVPPLTTAALYHTRPDGTIDFRGELRRLSAELLFGFLELIKTLVEQPDRYAQQLTSVNVLLSNLVHLTSALRPHQARATLEATLALQVGAMREGVGRLRAQAAAADAALAGLAAALAEAGAAEGDTAESAARPAAAEGAGAQGEGPGAAAGAAAMEVEG
;
A
#
# COMPACT_ATOMS: atom_id res chain seq x y z
N GLN A 1 24.04 16.02 12.69
CA GLN A 1 24.90 14.92 13.18
C GLN A 1 24.02 13.70 13.36
N GLU A 2 23.87 12.90 12.30
CA GLU A 2 23.38 11.52 12.38
C GLU A 2 24.42 10.69 11.59
N ASP A 3 25.61 10.57 12.19
CA ASP A 3 26.75 9.93 11.56
C ASP A 3 26.63 8.42 11.78
N LEU A 4 25.70 7.80 11.05
CA LEU A 4 25.50 6.34 11.03
C LEU A 4 26.44 5.64 10.03
N VAL A 5 27.30 6.39 9.36
CA VAL A 5 28.27 5.85 8.41
C VAL A 5 29.56 5.57 9.16
N PRO A 6 30.11 4.33 9.08
CA PRO A 6 31.41 4.03 9.64
C PRO A 6 32.43 5.04 9.12
N PRO A 7 33.30 5.59 9.99
CA PRO A 7 34.29 6.56 9.54
C PRO A 7 35.18 5.92 8.48
N LEU A 8 35.53 6.69 7.46
CA LEU A 8 36.49 6.26 6.46
C LEU A 8 37.78 5.82 7.16
N THR A 9 38.18 4.58 6.92
CA THR A 9 39.49 4.05 7.34
C THR A 9 40.63 4.57 6.47
N THR A 10 40.29 5.26 5.37
CA THR A 10 41.20 5.74 4.33
C THR A 10 40.95 7.22 4.02
N ALA A 11 41.88 7.90 3.34
CA ALA A 11 41.72 9.31 2.97
C ALA A 11 40.40 9.58 2.24
N ALA A 12 39.69 10.64 2.65
CA ALA A 12 38.48 11.11 1.99
C ALA A 12 38.84 11.78 0.66
N LEU A 13 38.40 11.19 -0.44
CA LEU A 13 38.68 11.68 -1.80
C LEU A 13 37.56 12.55 -2.38
N TYR A 14 36.40 12.62 -1.70
CA TYR A 14 35.26 13.43 -2.13
C TYR A 14 35.29 14.83 -1.49
N HIS A 15 34.79 15.82 -2.21
CA HIS A 15 34.84 17.22 -1.80
C HIS A 15 33.51 17.64 -1.18
N THR A 16 33.56 18.21 0.02
CA THR A 16 32.42 18.89 0.64
C THR A 16 32.37 20.33 0.13
N ARG A 17 31.18 20.80 -0.27
CA ARG A 17 30.98 22.22 -0.60
C ARG A 17 31.16 23.05 0.68
N PRO A 18 31.57 24.34 0.59
CA PRO A 18 31.59 25.26 1.72
C PRO A 18 30.31 25.27 2.58
N ASP A 19 29.15 24.95 2.00
CA ASP A 19 27.86 24.86 2.71
C ASP A 19 27.69 23.56 3.54
N GLY A 20 28.71 22.70 3.61
CA GLY A 20 28.65 21.39 4.26
C GLY A 20 27.82 20.35 3.49
N THR A 21 27.29 20.70 2.33
CA THR A 21 26.56 19.79 1.43
C THR A 21 27.52 19.08 0.49
N ILE A 22 27.23 17.81 0.21
CA ILE A 22 27.99 17.00 -0.75
C ILE A 22 27.17 16.91 -2.03
N ASP A 23 27.76 17.27 -3.18
CA ASP A 23 27.18 16.94 -4.48
C ASP A 23 27.41 15.46 -4.77
N PHE A 24 26.54 14.62 -4.20
CA PHE A 24 26.63 13.16 -4.33
C PHE A 24 26.70 12.71 -5.79
N ARG A 25 25.95 13.36 -6.69
CA ARG A 25 25.90 12.96 -8.10
C ARG A 25 27.20 13.31 -8.82
N GLY A 26 27.70 14.52 -8.61
CA GLY A 26 28.96 14.99 -9.20
C GLY A 26 30.16 14.17 -8.71
N GLU A 27 30.28 14.01 -7.39
CA GLU A 27 31.39 13.30 -6.77
C GLU A 27 31.36 11.79 -7.07
N LEU A 28 30.18 11.15 -7.07
CA LEU A 28 30.07 9.73 -7.44
C LEU A 28 30.48 9.52 -8.91
N ARG A 29 30.09 10.43 -9.80
CA ARG A 29 30.46 10.35 -11.22
C ARG A 29 31.97 10.55 -11.40
N ARG A 30 32.56 11.53 -10.71
CA ARG A 30 34.00 11.79 -10.72
C ARG A 30 34.78 10.58 -10.21
N LEU A 31 34.45 10.06 -9.02
CA LEU A 31 35.11 8.88 -8.47
C LEU A 31 34.92 7.65 -9.36
N SER A 32 33.76 7.48 -9.99
CA SER A 32 33.54 6.36 -10.90
C SER A 32 34.42 6.43 -12.15
N ALA A 33 34.67 7.62 -12.69
CA ALA A 33 35.59 7.82 -13.80
C ALA A 33 37.04 7.57 -13.38
N GLU A 34 37.43 8.03 -12.18
CA GLU A 34 38.75 7.81 -11.60
C GLU A 34 39.01 6.32 -11.29
N LEU A 35 37.98 5.60 -10.84
CA LEU A 35 38.02 4.15 -10.65
C LEU A 35 38.25 3.40 -11.97
N LEU A 36 37.54 3.78 -13.03
CA LEU A 36 37.73 3.18 -14.36
C LEU A 36 39.16 3.42 -14.87
N PHE A 37 39.69 4.62 -14.67
CA PHE A 37 41.07 4.95 -15.02
C PHE A 37 42.07 4.11 -14.20
N GLY A 38 41.88 4.02 -12.88
CA GLY A 38 42.71 3.18 -12.00
C GLY A 38 42.65 1.69 -12.36
N PHE A 39 41.51 1.19 -12.82
CA PHE A 39 41.38 -0.18 -13.32
C PHE A 39 42.15 -0.41 -14.63
N LEU A 40 42.10 0.56 -15.56
CA LEU A 40 42.89 0.51 -16.79
C LEU A 40 44.40 0.59 -16.51
N GLU A 41 44.82 1.44 -15.56
CA GLU A 41 46.20 1.48 -15.09
C GLU A 41 46.62 0.16 -14.46
N LEU A 42 45.74 -0.47 -13.66
CA LEU A 42 46.00 -1.78 -13.09
C LEU A 42 46.22 -2.82 -14.19
N ILE A 43 45.34 -2.90 -15.19
CA ILE A 43 45.52 -3.81 -16.33
C ILE A 43 46.84 -3.55 -17.05
N LYS A 44 47.17 -2.28 -17.32
CA LYS A 44 48.45 -1.91 -17.94
C LYS A 44 49.64 -2.37 -17.09
N THR A 45 49.58 -2.15 -15.77
CA THR A 45 50.63 -2.56 -14.83
C THR A 45 50.77 -4.07 -14.79
N LEU A 46 49.68 -4.84 -14.85
CA LEU A 46 49.75 -6.31 -14.92
C LEU A 46 50.47 -6.80 -16.18
N VAL A 47 50.31 -6.12 -17.31
CA VAL A 47 50.94 -6.49 -18.59
C VAL A 47 52.40 -6.08 -18.63
N GLU A 48 52.73 -4.86 -18.16
CA GLU A 48 54.09 -4.30 -18.27
C GLU A 48 55.00 -4.71 -17.10
N GLN A 49 54.47 -4.74 -15.87
CA GLN A 49 55.23 -4.93 -14.62
C GLN A 49 54.38 -5.66 -13.56
N PRO A 50 54.22 -6.99 -13.68
CA PRO A 50 53.32 -7.76 -12.82
C PRO A 50 53.70 -7.67 -11.33
N ASP A 51 54.95 -7.37 -10.96
CA ASP A 51 55.38 -7.25 -9.56
C ASP A 51 54.83 -6.01 -8.85
N ARG A 52 54.40 -4.98 -9.60
CA ARG A 52 53.94 -3.69 -9.04
C ARG A 52 52.42 -3.57 -8.90
N TYR A 53 51.67 -4.62 -9.24
CA TYR A 53 50.21 -4.59 -9.20
C TYR A 53 49.65 -4.25 -7.81
N ALA A 54 50.34 -4.65 -6.74
CA ALA A 54 49.86 -4.49 -5.37
C ALA A 54 49.62 -3.02 -5.00
N GLN A 55 50.52 -2.12 -5.42
CA GLN A 55 50.39 -0.68 -5.13
C GLN A 55 49.19 -0.08 -5.86
N GLN A 56 48.98 -0.45 -7.12
CA GLN A 56 47.84 0.01 -7.92
C GLN A 56 46.51 -0.57 -7.41
N LEU A 57 46.54 -1.82 -6.95
CA LEU A 57 45.39 -2.47 -6.32
C LEU A 57 45.01 -1.79 -4.99
N THR A 58 45.98 -1.34 -4.19
CA THR A 58 45.70 -0.53 -2.99
C THR A 58 45.01 0.77 -3.37
N SER A 59 45.48 1.48 -4.39
CA SER A 59 44.85 2.72 -4.88
C SER A 59 43.39 2.50 -5.30
N VAL A 60 43.12 1.44 -6.08
CA VAL A 60 41.77 1.06 -6.48
C VAL A 60 40.89 0.74 -5.26
N ASN A 61 41.42 0.03 -4.26
CA ASN A 61 40.70 -0.25 -3.02
C ASN A 61 40.32 1.04 -2.25
N VAL A 62 41.20 2.04 -2.25
CA VAL A 62 40.90 3.35 -1.65
C VAL A 62 39.72 4.02 -2.37
N LEU A 63 39.72 4.02 -3.69
CA LEU A 63 38.63 4.58 -4.50
C LEU A 63 37.30 3.86 -4.24
N LEU A 64 37.31 2.52 -4.19
CA LEU A 64 36.13 1.72 -3.88
C LEU A 64 35.58 2.00 -2.47
N SER A 65 36.46 2.09 -1.48
CA SER A 65 36.08 2.39 -0.09
C SER A 65 35.41 3.77 0.01
N ASN A 66 35.94 4.76 -0.69
CA ASN A 66 35.35 6.09 -0.77
C ASN A 66 33.97 6.08 -1.46
N LEU A 67 33.79 5.30 -2.52
CA LEU A 67 32.51 5.18 -3.23
C LEU A 67 31.43 4.54 -2.36
N VAL A 68 31.77 3.47 -1.65
CA VAL A 68 30.87 2.79 -0.70
C VAL A 68 30.48 3.72 0.43
N HIS A 69 31.42 4.51 0.96
CA HIS A 69 31.13 5.52 1.97
C HIS A 69 30.19 6.60 1.44
N LEU A 70 30.45 7.13 0.24
CA LEU A 70 29.62 8.16 -0.38
C LEU A 70 28.18 7.65 -0.63
N THR A 71 28.05 6.39 -1.04
CA THR A 71 26.75 5.71 -1.19
C THR A 71 26.07 5.53 0.17
N SER A 72 26.84 5.19 1.20
CA SER A 72 26.33 5.05 2.56
C SER A 72 25.83 6.36 3.14
N ALA A 73 26.52 7.46 2.86
CA ALA A 73 26.12 8.81 3.23
C ALA A 73 24.85 9.29 2.50
N LEU A 74 24.49 8.69 1.36
CA LEU A 74 23.25 8.97 0.65
C LEU A 74 22.03 8.19 1.22
N ARG A 75 22.24 7.12 1.99
CA ARG A 75 21.15 6.27 2.53
C ARG A 75 20.08 7.03 3.32
N PRO A 76 20.41 8.03 4.18
CA PRO A 76 19.38 8.80 4.89
C PRO A 76 18.44 9.55 3.95
N HIS A 77 18.97 10.12 2.86
CA HIS A 77 18.15 10.81 1.86
C HIS A 77 17.28 9.81 1.09
N GLN A 78 17.81 8.63 0.75
CA GLN A 78 17.03 7.56 0.12
C GLN A 78 15.89 7.10 1.02
N ALA A 79 16.15 6.88 2.31
CA ALA A 79 15.12 6.47 3.26
C ALA A 79 13.98 7.50 3.34
N ARG A 80 14.30 8.79 3.35
CA ARG A 80 13.31 9.88 3.34
C ARG A 80 12.47 9.88 2.05
N ALA A 81 13.12 9.77 0.89
CA ALA A 81 12.42 9.72 -0.40
C ALA A 81 11.51 8.47 -0.51
N THR A 82 11.99 7.31 -0.04
CA THR A 82 11.19 6.08 0.01
C THR A 82 9.99 6.25 0.94
N LEU A 83 10.19 6.84 2.13
CA LEU A 83 9.09 7.10 3.07
C LEU A 83 8.03 8.02 2.46
N GLU A 84 8.45 9.11 1.83
CA GLU A 84 7.54 10.04 1.14
C GLU A 84 6.72 9.33 0.05
N ALA A 85 7.38 8.52 -0.78
CA ALA A 85 6.71 7.73 -1.81
C ALA A 85 5.71 6.72 -1.22
N THR A 86 6.08 6.02 -0.15
CA THR A 86 5.18 5.07 0.53
C THR A 86 3.98 5.78 1.15
N LEU A 87 4.16 6.94 1.78
CA LEU A 87 3.06 7.73 2.34
C LEU A 87 2.13 8.25 1.25
N ALA A 88 2.67 8.70 0.12
CA ALA A 88 1.86 9.13 -1.02
C ALA A 88 0.97 7.99 -1.54
N LEU A 89 1.51 6.77 -1.63
CA LEU A 89 0.74 5.57 -2.00
C LEU A 89 -0.36 5.25 -0.97
N GLN A 90 -0.04 5.32 0.32
CA GLN A 90 -1.02 5.06 1.39
C GLN A 90 -2.18 6.06 1.35
N VAL A 91 -1.89 7.36 1.16
CA VAL A 91 -2.92 8.39 1.02
C VAL A 91 -3.79 8.13 -0.20
N GLY A 92 -3.21 7.72 -1.33
CA GLY A 92 -3.95 7.31 -2.52
C GLY A 92 -4.90 6.14 -2.23
N ALA A 93 -4.39 5.06 -1.65
CA ALA A 93 -5.18 3.88 -1.29
C ALA A 93 -6.31 4.21 -0.30
N MET A 94 -6.05 5.07 0.69
CA MET A 94 -7.08 5.53 1.63
C MET A 94 -8.18 6.32 0.91
N ARG A 95 -7.82 7.23 0.00
CA ARG A 95 -8.82 8.01 -0.76
C ARG A 95 -9.70 7.11 -1.61
N GLU A 96 -9.11 6.12 -2.28
CA GLU A 96 -9.86 5.13 -3.05
C GLU A 96 -10.77 4.28 -2.15
N GLY A 97 -10.26 3.83 -1.01
CA GLY A 97 -11.04 3.06 -0.03
C GLY A 97 -12.25 3.84 0.49
N VAL A 98 -12.07 5.11 0.84
CA VAL A 98 -13.16 5.99 1.26
C VAL A 98 -14.13 6.24 0.10
N GLY A 99 -13.64 6.40 -1.13
CA GLY A 99 -14.48 6.51 -2.33
C GLY A 99 -15.39 5.30 -2.53
N ARG A 100 -14.83 4.09 -2.40
CA ARG A 100 -15.59 2.84 -2.46
C ARG A 100 -16.63 2.74 -1.35
N LEU A 101 -16.26 3.10 -0.11
CA LEU A 101 -17.18 3.07 1.02
C LEU A 101 -18.35 4.04 0.84
N ARG A 102 -18.08 5.26 0.34
CA ARG A 102 -19.14 6.23 0.03
C ARG A 102 -20.07 5.73 -1.07
N ALA A 103 -19.54 5.09 -2.10
CA ALA A 103 -20.36 4.50 -3.15
C ALA A 103 -21.26 3.38 -2.62
N GLN A 104 -20.73 2.51 -1.74
CA GLN A 104 -21.50 1.47 -1.07
C GLN A 104 -22.57 2.03 -0.14
N ALA A 105 -22.26 3.08 0.63
CA ALA A 105 -23.23 3.75 1.49
C ALA A 105 -24.38 4.36 0.67
N ALA A 106 -24.06 5.07 -0.41
CA ALA A 106 -25.09 5.62 -1.30
C ALA A 106 -25.97 4.53 -1.95
N ALA A 107 -25.38 3.39 -2.33
CA ALA A 107 -26.14 2.26 -2.86
C ALA A 107 -27.05 1.64 -1.79
N ALA A 108 -26.58 1.52 -0.55
CA ALA A 108 -27.38 1.02 0.57
C ALA A 108 -28.54 1.98 0.91
N ASP A 109 -28.28 3.29 0.98
CA ASP A 109 -29.31 4.31 1.20
C ASP A 109 -30.38 4.28 0.11
N ALA A 110 -29.98 4.13 -1.17
CA ALA A 110 -30.90 3.99 -2.28
C ALA A 110 -31.74 2.71 -2.19
N ALA A 111 -31.15 1.58 -1.79
CA ALA A 111 -31.87 0.33 -1.59
C ALA A 111 -32.87 0.42 -0.43
N LEU A 112 -32.48 1.04 0.69
CA LEU A 112 -33.37 1.27 1.83
C LEU A 112 -34.53 2.22 1.47
N ALA A 113 -34.26 3.29 0.71
CA ALA A 113 -35.29 4.18 0.21
C ALA A 113 -36.26 3.45 -0.73
N GLY A 114 -35.76 2.58 -1.61
CA GLY A 114 -36.59 1.73 -2.48
C GLY A 114 -37.48 0.77 -1.68
N LEU A 115 -36.93 0.11 -0.65
CA LEU A 115 -37.70 -0.77 0.24
C LEU A 115 -38.77 0.01 1.03
N ALA A 116 -38.44 1.19 1.54
CA ALA A 116 -39.39 2.05 2.25
C ALA A 116 -40.54 2.50 1.34
N ALA A 117 -40.25 2.85 0.08
CA ALA A 117 -41.28 3.18 -0.90
C ALA A 117 -42.18 1.97 -1.22
N ALA A 118 -41.61 0.78 -1.39
CA ALA A 118 -42.38 -0.44 -1.63
C ALA A 118 -43.31 -0.80 -0.45
N LEU A 119 -42.84 -0.61 0.79
CA LEU A 119 -43.68 -0.78 1.99
C LEU A 119 -44.78 0.27 2.08
N ALA A 120 -44.53 1.51 1.66
CA ALA A 120 -45.55 2.56 1.63
C ALA A 120 -46.65 2.26 0.60
N GLU A 121 -46.31 1.73 -0.57
CA GLU A 121 -47.29 1.28 -1.57
C GLU A 121 -48.10 0.07 -1.09
N ALA A 122 -47.46 -0.88 -0.40
CA ALA A 122 -48.16 -2.02 0.20
C ALA A 122 -49.12 -1.60 1.33
N GLY A 123 -48.72 -0.65 2.19
CA GLY A 123 -49.56 -0.12 3.26
C GLY A 123 -50.73 0.75 2.74
N ALA A 124 -50.56 1.44 1.61
CA ALA A 124 -51.65 2.16 0.95
C ALA A 124 -52.71 1.22 0.37
N ALA A 125 -52.32 0.02 -0.07
CA ALA A 125 -53.26 -1.00 -0.55
C ALA A 125 -54.09 -1.66 0.58
N GLU A 126 -53.55 -1.78 1.79
CA GLU A 126 -54.32 -2.25 2.97
C GLU A 126 -55.31 -1.18 3.49
N GLY A 127 -55.01 0.11 3.34
CA GLY A 127 -55.89 1.21 3.77
C GLY A 127 -57.19 1.35 2.96
N ASP A 128 -57.18 1.03 1.67
CA ASP A 128 -58.36 1.17 0.79
C ASP A 128 -59.38 0.03 0.96
N THR A 129 -58.97 -1.10 1.56
CA THR A 129 -59.88 -2.23 1.85
C THR A 129 -60.58 -2.12 3.20
N ALA A 130 -60.06 -1.31 4.14
CA ALA A 130 -60.62 -1.15 5.48
C ALA A 130 -61.81 -0.17 5.54
N GLU A 131 -61.92 0.79 4.62
CA GLU A 131 -63.01 1.79 4.63
C GLU A 131 -64.32 1.29 3.97
N SER A 132 -64.28 0.18 3.22
CA SER A 132 -65.45 -0.37 2.50
C SER A 132 -66.18 -1.52 3.22
N ALA A 133 -65.69 -1.97 4.38
CA ALA A 133 -66.20 -3.17 5.06
C ALA A 133 -67.08 -2.92 6.30
N ALA A 134 -67.69 -1.74 6.46
CA ALA A 134 -68.56 -1.43 7.59
C ALA A 134 -70.00 -1.07 7.19
N ARG A 135 -70.77 -2.06 6.71
CA ARG A 135 -72.23 -2.10 6.87
C ARG A 135 -72.73 -3.57 6.91
N PRO A 136 -73.33 -4.04 8.02
CA PRO A 136 -73.66 -5.44 8.20
C PRO A 136 -75.07 -5.77 7.67
N ALA A 137 -75.22 -6.96 7.09
CA ALA A 137 -76.50 -7.65 6.95
C ALA A 137 -76.31 -9.11 7.37
N ALA A 138 -77.18 -9.54 8.29
CA ALA A 138 -77.14 -10.78 9.03
C ALA A 138 -77.63 -12.02 8.23
N ALA A 139 -77.21 -13.20 8.70
CA ALA A 139 -77.84 -14.54 8.69
C ALA A 139 -76.78 -15.63 8.36
N GLU A 140 -76.19 -16.30 9.36
CA GLU A 140 -76.64 -17.55 10.02
C GLU A 140 -76.27 -18.87 9.29
N GLY A 141 -75.66 -19.79 10.05
CA GLY A 141 -75.47 -21.23 9.73
C GLY A 141 -74.02 -21.66 9.55
N ALA A 142 -73.24 -22.02 10.59
CA ALA A 142 -73.22 -23.29 11.35
C ALA A 142 -72.39 -24.45 10.71
N GLY A 143 -71.42 -24.97 11.48
CA GLY A 143 -70.78 -26.30 11.32
C GLY A 143 -69.26 -26.27 11.10
N ALA A 144 -68.45 -26.42 12.16
CA ALA A 144 -67.79 -27.67 12.62
C ALA A 144 -66.36 -27.84 12.03
N GLN A 145 -65.30 -27.53 12.79
CA GLN A 145 -64.51 -28.38 13.72
C GLN A 145 -63.53 -29.37 13.04
N GLY A 146 -62.28 -29.36 13.53
CA GLY A 146 -61.20 -30.31 13.22
C GLY A 146 -59.82 -29.60 13.21
N GLU A 147 -59.27 -29.21 14.36
CA GLU A 147 -58.22 -29.95 15.09
C GLU A 147 -56.93 -30.26 14.30
N GLY A 148 -55.90 -29.43 14.52
CA GLY A 148 -54.70 -29.86 15.25
C GLY A 148 -53.54 -30.53 14.50
N PRO A 149 -52.35 -30.59 15.13
CA PRO A 149 -51.13 -29.98 14.58
C PRO A 149 -49.91 -30.93 14.49
N GLY A 150 -48.81 -30.48 13.89
CA GLY A 150 -47.48 -31.10 14.00
C GLY A 150 -46.47 -30.39 13.10
N ALA A 151 -45.55 -29.56 13.57
CA ALA A 151 -44.36 -29.81 14.40
C ALA A 151 -43.14 -30.30 13.61
N ALA A 152 -42.05 -29.51 13.72
CA ALA A 152 -40.63 -29.84 13.56
C ALA A 152 -40.15 -30.20 12.12
N ALA A 153 -38.95 -29.92 11.64
CA ALA A 153 -37.67 -29.36 12.10
C ALA A 153 -36.94 -28.88 10.81
N GLY A 154 -35.99 -27.94 10.76
CA GLY A 154 -34.98 -27.61 11.74
C GLY A 154 -33.75 -28.52 11.60
N ALA A 155 -32.96 -28.41 10.52
CA ALA A 155 -31.58 -28.92 10.49
C ALA A 155 -30.75 -28.22 9.39
N ALA A 156 -29.89 -27.31 9.84
CA ALA A 156 -28.78 -26.75 9.10
C ALA A 156 -27.52 -27.60 9.36
N ALA A 157 -26.76 -27.91 8.31
CA ALA A 157 -25.32 -28.18 8.36
C ALA A 157 -24.81 -28.31 6.91
N MET A 158 -24.01 -27.35 6.44
CA MET A 158 -23.14 -27.56 5.28
C MET A 158 -21.83 -26.82 5.53
N GLU A 159 -20.86 -27.60 5.99
CA GLU A 159 -19.44 -27.30 5.99
C GLU A 159 -18.95 -27.21 4.54
N VAL A 160 -18.20 -26.16 4.21
CA VAL A 160 -17.38 -26.10 2.99
C VAL A 160 -16.04 -25.49 3.38
N GLU A 161 -15.04 -26.36 3.50
CA GLU A 161 -13.63 -26.00 3.43
C GLU A 161 -13.04 -26.80 2.26
N GLY A 162 -12.44 -26.10 1.32
CA GLY A 162 -11.81 -26.59 0.10
C GLY A 162 -11.12 -25.43 -0.61
#